data_AF-A0A9E4CXI4-F1
#
_entry.id   AF-A0A9E4CXI4-F1
#
_cell.length_a   1.000
_cell.length_b   1.000
_cell.length_c   1.000
_cell.angle_alpha   90.00
_cell.angle_beta   90.00
_cell.angle_gamma   90.00
#
_symmetry.space_group_name_H-M   'P 1'
#
loop_
_entity.id
_entity.type
_entity.pdbx_description
1 polymer ?
#
loop_
_entity_poly.entity_id
_entity_poly.type
_entity_poly.pdbx_seq_one_letter_code
_entity_poly.pdbx_strand_id
1 'polypeptide(L)' 'VVTEHREAIIPLVMAGAGAAVLPEPLARDAAALGATVAPLSPRVDRDVVLVHRRGAMSPAADAFRSLALGTKNRAND' A
#
# COMPACT_ATOMS: atom_id res chain seq x y z
N VAL A 1 22.34 8.17 -5.59
CA VAL A 1 21.11 7.38 -5.83
C VAL A 1 20.45 7.18 -4.48
N VAL A 2 19.30 7.81 -4.22
CA VAL A 2 18.45 7.38 -3.10
C VAL A 2 17.67 6.20 -3.63
N THR A 3 18.06 4.99 -3.24
CA THR A 3 17.17 3.85 -3.41
C THR A 3 16.13 3.94 -2.30
N GLU A 4 14.90 4.30 -2.67
CA GLU A 4 13.71 4.24 -1.80
C GLU A 4 13.39 2.77 -1.48
N HIS A 5 14.22 2.13 -0.66
CA HIS A 5 13.95 0.78 -0.16
C HIS A 5 12.89 0.89 0.94
N ARG A 6 11.65 1.14 0.53
CA ARG A 6 10.47 1.24 1.43
C ARG A 6 10.33 0.02 2.34
N GLU A 7 10.83 -1.13 1.90
CA GLU A 7 10.89 -2.38 2.65
C GLU A 7 11.82 -2.31 3.88
N ALA A 8 12.82 -1.42 3.89
CA ALA A 8 13.75 -1.24 5.01
C ALA A 8 13.18 -0.38 6.14
N ILE A 9 12.08 0.35 5.91
CA ILE A 9 11.50 1.27 6.91
C ILE A 9 11.06 0.50 8.16
N ILE A 10 10.37 -0.62 7.99
CA ILE A 10 9.86 -1.42 9.11
C ILE A 10 11.03 -1.99 9.95
N PRO A 11 12.03 -2.68 9.38
CA PRO A 11 13.19 -3.14 10.13
C PRO A 11 13.92 -2.03 10.90
N LEU A 12 14.08 -0.84 10.31
CA LEU A 12 14.76 0.28 10.98
C LEU A 12 13.97 0.80 12.20
N VAL A 13 12.65 0.94 12.06
CA VAL A 13 11.76 1.31 13.18
C VAL A 13 11.83 0.25 14.27
N MET A 14 11.77 -1.03 13.91
CA MET A 14 11.87 -2.14 14.86
C MET A 14 13.24 -2.19 15.56
N ALA A 15 14.31 -1.76 14.89
CA ALA A 15 15.64 -1.63 15.47
C ALA A 15 15.82 -0.38 16.35
N GLY A 16 14.78 0.43 16.54
CA GLY A 16 14.80 1.60 17.43
C GLY A 16 15.15 2.92 16.74
N ALA A 17 15.13 2.99 15.41
CA ALA A 17 15.41 4.24 14.69
C ALA A 17 14.33 5.33 14.89
N GLY A 18 13.16 4.99 15.45
CA GLY A 18 12.09 5.95 15.74
C GLY A 18 10.72 5.41 15.34
N ALA A 19 9.94 6.21 14.60
CA ALA A 19 8.61 5.88 14.12
C ALA A 19 8.46 6.22 12.63
N ALA A 20 7.48 5.61 11.95
CA ALA A 20 7.19 5.86 10.54
C ALA A 20 5.69 5.93 10.26
N VAL A 21 5.31 6.71 9.25
CA VAL A 21 3.95 6.70 8.68
C VAL A 21 3.91 5.67 7.55
N LEU A 22 2.97 4.74 7.64
CA LEU A 22 2.82 3.64 6.70
C LEU A 22 1.40 3.62 6.12
N PRO A 23 1.23 3.29 4.83
CA PRO A 23 -0.08 2.90 4.31
C PRO A 23 -0.61 1.65 5.02
N GLU A 24 -1.92 1.59 5.20
CA GLU A 24 -2.62 0.58 6.00
C GLU A 24 -2.16 -0.87 5.77
N PRO A 25 -1.94 -1.37 4.52
CA PRO A 25 -1.45 -2.73 4.34
C PRO A 25 -0.09 -2.99 5.00
N LEU A 26 0.85 -2.04 4.89
CA LEU A 26 2.18 -2.17 5.51
C LEU A 26 2.12 -2.00 7.02
N ALA A 27 1.18 -1.20 7.53
CA ALA A 27 0.97 -1.08 8.96
C ALA A 27 0.50 -2.42 9.58
N ARG A 28 -0.35 -3.18 8.87
CA ARG A 28 -0.76 -4.53 9.28
C ARG A 28 0.40 -5.51 9.28
N ASP A 29 1.25 -5.47 8.25
CA ASP A 29 2.45 -6.30 8.18
C ASP A 29 3.42 -5.95 9.33
N ALA A 30 3.61 -4.66 9.62
CA ALA A 30 4.44 -4.20 10.74
C ALA A 30 3.88 -4.68 12.10
N ALA A 31 2.56 -4.61 12.29
CA ALA A 31 1.91 -5.12 13.50
C ALA A 31 2.10 -6.64 13.65
N ALA A 32 2.00 -7.40 12.57
CA ALA A 32 2.28 -8.84 12.57
C ALA A 32 3.74 -9.16 12.92
N LEU A 33 4.67 -8.24 12.64
CA LEU A 33 6.07 -8.31 13.03
C LEU A 33 6.36 -7.77 14.44
N GLY A 34 5.34 -7.34 15.18
CA GLY A 34 5.45 -6.87 16.57
C GLY A 34 5.58 -5.36 16.75
N ALA A 35 5.42 -4.56 15.69
CA ALA A 35 5.38 -3.11 15.82
C ALA A 35 4.11 -2.66 16.55
N THR A 36 4.22 -1.62 17.38
CA THR A 36 3.04 -0.91 17.88
C THR A 36 2.52 0.02 16.78
N VAL A 37 1.26 -0.13 16.42
CA VAL A 37 0.60 0.68 15.37
C VAL A 37 -0.51 1.52 15.98
N ALA A 38 -0.56 2.79 15.59
CA ALA A 38 -1.62 3.72 15.96
C ALA A 38 -2.18 4.41 14.72
N PRO A 39 -3.50 4.67 14.64
CA PRO A 39 -4.09 5.39 13.52
C PRO A 39 -3.72 6.87 13.55
N LEU A 40 -3.64 7.49 12.37
CA LEU A 40 -3.49 8.94 12.26
C LEU A 40 -4.81 9.66 12.52
N SER A 41 -4.74 10.78 13.25
CA SER A 41 -5.84 11.72 13.44
C SER A 41 -5.35 13.13 13.09
N PRO A 42 -5.88 13.75 12.02
CA PRO A 42 -6.92 13.24 11.11
C PRO A 42 -6.43 12.06 10.25
N ARG A 43 -7.37 11.31 9.67
CA ARG A 43 -7.04 10.26 8.68
C ARG A 43 -6.40 10.90 7.44
N VAL A 44 -5.43 10.20 6.86
CA VAL A 44 -4.76 10.59 5.61
C VAL A 44 -4.97 9.49 4.59
N ASP A 45 -5.71 9.79 3.53
CA ASP A 45 -6.00 8.86 2.46
C ASP A 45 -5.10 9.11 1.25
N ARG A 46 -4.83 8.05 0.48
CA ARG A 46 -4.04 8.12 -0.76
C ARG A 46 -4.75 7.36 -1.87
N ASP A 47 -5.09 8.06 -2.94
CA ASP A 47 -5.67 7.45 -4.13
C ASP A 47 -4.64 6.58 -4.86
N VAL A 48 -5.07 5.36 -5.21
CA VAL A 48 -4.32 4.43 -6.07
C VAL A 48 -5.10 4.26 -7.36
N VAL A 49 -4.45 4.56 -8.48
CA VAL A 49 -5.07 4.56 -9.80
C VAL A 49 -4.37 3.60 -10.76
N LEU A 50 -5.15 2.98 -11.64
CA LEU A 50 -4.63 2.21 -12.76
C LEU A 50 -4.56 3.11 -14.00
N VAL A 51 -3.36 3.24 -14.59
CA VAL A 51 -3.12 4.07 -15.77
C VAL A 51 -2.69 3.20 -16.93
N HIS A 52 -3.24 3.44 -18.11
CA HIS A 52 -2.80 2.83 -19.36
C HIS A 52 -2.86 3.84 -20.51
N ARG A 53 -2.13 3.56 -21.60
CA ARG A 53 -2.21 4.36 -22.83
C ARG A 53 -3.62 4.26 -23.43
N ARG A 54 -4.12 5.36 -24.01
CA ARG A 54 -5.34 5.35 -24.83
C ARG A 54 -5.14 4.51 -26.10
N GLY A 55 -6.08 3.62 -26.41
CA GLY A 55 -6.02 2.77 -27.59
C GLY A 55 -6.36 1.32 -27.27
N ALA A 56 -6.13 0.42 -28.23
CA ALA A 56 -6.41 -1.00 -28.07
C ALA A 56 -5.57 -1.61 -26.95
N MET A 57 -6.22 -2.35 -26.06
CA MET A 57 -5.58 -3.15 -25.02
C MET A 57 -5.42 -4.59 -25.50
N SER A 58 -4.32 -5.24 -25.11
CA SER A 58 -4.20 -6.68 -25.31
C SER A 58 -5.22 -7.41 -24.43
N PRO A 59 -5.61 -8.65 -24.79
CA PRO A 59 -6.50 -9.45 -23.95
C PRO A 59 -6.00 -9.60 -22.50
N ALA A 60 -4.68 -9.75 -22.31
CA ALA A 60 -4.08 -9.84 -20.98
C ALA A 60 -4.20 -8.54 -20.17
N ALA A 61 -4.03 -7.38 -20.82
CA ALA A 61 -4.19 -6.08 -20.16
C ALA A 61 -5.66 -5.82 -19.76
N ASP A 62 -6.61 -6.25 -20.60
CA ASP A 62 -8.05 -6.15 -20.31
C ASP A 62 -8.46 -7.05 -19.13
N ALA A 63 -7.94 -8.28 -19.09
CA ALA A 63 -8.13 -9.20 -17.97
C ALA A 63 -7.54 -8.62 -16.67
N PHE A 64 -6.31 -8.08 -16.71
CA PHE A 64 -5.72 -7.42 -15.54
C PHE A 64 -6.53 -6.23 -15.06
N ARG A 65 -6.99 -5.36 -15.97
CA ARG A 65 -7.85 -4.21 -15.63
C ARG A 65 -9.12 -4.68 -14.92
N SER A 66 -9.75 -5.74 -15.42
CA SER A 66 -10.97 -6.30 -14.84
C SER A 66 -10.74 -6.86 -13.43
N LEU A 67 -9.61 -7.54 -13.19
CA LEU A 67 -9.24 -8.04 -11.86
C LEU A 67 -8.91 -6.89 -10.88
N ALA A 68 -8.10 -5.94 -11.32
CA ALA A 68 -7.63 -4.82 -10.51
C ALA A 68 -8.76 -3.86 -10.12
N LEU A 69 -9.74 -3.64 -11.01
CA LEU A 69 -10.91 -2.78 -10.74
C LEU A 69 -12.12 -3.53 -10.17
N GLY A 70 -12.21 -4.85 -10.42
CA GLY A 70 -13.29 -5.72 -9.94
C GLY A 70 -13.18 -6.07 -8.46
N THR A 71 -12.01 -5.86 -7.86
CA THR A 71 -11.79 -6.02 -6.42
C THR A 71 -12.25 -4.76 -5.67
N LYS A 72 -13.56 -4.52 -5.61
CA LYS A 72 -14.12 -3.68 -4.54
C LYS A 72 -14.08 -4.52 -3.26
N ASN A 73 -13.13 -4.25 -2.37
CA ASN A 73 -13.07 -4.97 -1.10
C ASN A 73 -14.25 -4.58 -0.21
N ARG A 74 -15.03 -5.59 0.20
CA ARG A 74 -15.98 -5.54 1.31
C ARG A 74 -15.20 -5.28 2.61
N ALA A 75 -15.17 -4.04 3.07
CA ALA A 75 -14.75 -3.71 4.43
C ALA A 75 -15.24 -2.30 4.77
N ASN A 76 -16.56 -2.11 4.71
CA ASN A 76 -17.24 -1.02 5.42
C ASN A 76 -18.71 -1.41 5.63
N ASP A 77 -18.92 -2.48 6.41
CA ASP A 77 -20.14 -2.71 7.19
C ASP A 77 -19.73 -2.73 8.67
#